data_AF-A0A3C0TU99-F1
#
_entry.id   AF-A0A3C0TU99-F1
#
_cell.length_a   1.000
_cell.length_b   1.000
_cell.length_c   1.000
_cell.angle_alpha   90.00
_cell.angle_beta   90.00
_cell.angle_gamma   90.00
#
_symmetry.space_group_name_H-M   'P 1'
#
loop_
_entity.id
_entity.type
_entity.pdbx_description
1 polymer ?
#
loop_
_entity_poly.entity_id
_entity_poly.type
_entity_poly.pdbx_seq_one_letter_code
_entity_poly.pdbx_strand_id
1 'polypeptide(L)' 'AGLAAWYLGSAYQVRASLGHVRDLPAKNGSVLPEEDFSMTWEVGDRARKQIAEIVQAAKKADTLILATDP' A
#
# COMPACT_ATOMS: atom_id res chain seq x y z
N ALA A 1 -7.19 6.00 9.84
CA ALA A 1 -7.25 4.70 10.55
C ALA A 1 -8.02 4.78 11.87
N GLY A 2 -7.65 5.64 12.83
CA GLY A 2 -8.30 5.68 14.14
C GLY A 2 -9.82 5.91 14.10
N LEU A 3 -10.28 6.93 13.38
CA LEU A 3 -11.71 7.22 13.25
C LEU A 3 -12.49 6.10 12.56
N ALA A 4 -11.96 5.59 11.43
CA ALA A 4 -12.58 4.46 10.72
C ALA A 4 -12.66 3.19 11.59
N ALA A 5 -11.62 2.89 12.37
CA ALA A 5 -11.63 1.77 13.30
C ALA A 5 -12.72 1.90 14.37
N TRP A 6 -12.90 3.11 14.90
CA TRP A 6 -13.96 3.39 15.87
C TRP A 6 -15.35 3.13 15.30
N TYR A 7 -15.63 3.59 14.08
CA TYR A 7 -16.93 3.36 13.43
C TYR A 7 -17.20 1.89 13.08
N LEU A 8 -16.18 1.14 12.66
CA LEU A 8 -16.33 -0.24 12.20
C LEU A 8 -16.37 -1.27 13.34
N GLY A 9 -15.85 -0.92 14.51
CA GLY A 9 -15.84 -1.81 15.68
C GLY A 9 -14.85 -2.97 15.57
N SER A 10 -14.96 -3.92 16.51
CA SER A 10 -13.97 -4.98 16.74
C SER A 10 -13.88 -6.04 15.63
N ALA A 11 -14.86 -6.11 14.74
CA ALA A 11 -14.84 -7.01 13.58
C ALA A 11 -13.80 -6.58 12.53
N TYR A 12 -13.25 -5.37 12.63
CA TYR A 12 -12.32 -4.83 11.65
C TYR A 12 -10.96 -4.48 12.27
N GLN A 13 -9.91 -4.86 11.57
CA GLN A 13 -8.56 -4.38 11.84
C GLN A 13 -8.18 -3.31 10.80
N VAL A 14 -8.18 -2.04 11.21
CA VAL A 14 -7.79 -0.94 10.32
C VAL A 14 -6.29 -0.65 10.42
N ARG A 15 -5.62 -0.52 9.27
CA ARG A 15 -4.20 -0.15 9.14
C ARG A 15 -4.04 0.97 8.13
N ALA A 16 -3.10 1.88 8.35
CA ALA A 16 -2.78 2.96 7.42
C ALA A 16 -1.50 2.63 6.65
N SER A 17 -1.48 2.87 5.35
CA SER A 17 -0.26 2.77 4.53
C SER A 17 0.70 3.94 4.76
N LEU A 18 0.21 5.06 5.29
CA LEU A 18 0.92 6.34 5.42
C LEU A 18 1.37 6.91 4.07
N GLY A 19 0.45 6.94 3.11
CA GLY A 19 0.68 7.48 1.76
C GLY A 19 1.05 6.38 0.74
N HIS A 20 1.78 6.78 -0.30
CA HIS A 20 2.26 5.88 -1.34
C HIS A 20 3.24 4.84 -0.78
N VAL A 21 3.08 3.59 -1.22
CA VAL A 21 3.92 2.45 -0.79
C VAL A 21 5.01 2.09 -1.80
N ARG A 22 4.82 2.49 -3.05
CA ARG A 22 5.78 2.36 -4.15
C ARG A 22 5.82 3.65 -4.95
N ASP A 23 6.96 3.91 -5.56
CA ASP A 23 7.16 5.02 -6.49
C ASP A 23 8.10 4.59 -7.62
N LEU A 24 8.21 5.42 -8.66
CA LEU A 24 9.22 5.27 -9.69
C LEU A 24 10.59 5.65 -9.13
N PRO A 25 11.66 4.87 -9.38
CA PRO A 25 13.02 5.27 -9.03
C PRO A 25 13.36 6.61 -9.69
N ALA A 26 14.05 7.50 -8.97
CA ALA A 26 14.50 8.80 -9.49
C ALA A 26 15.73 8.66 -10.42
N LYS A 27 15.59 7.84 -11.48
CA LYS A 27 16.63 7.50 -12.45
C LYS A 27 16.04 7.40 -13.85
N ASN A 28 16.87 7.59 -14.87
CA ASN A 28 16.48 7.30 -16.25
C ASN A 28 16.20 5.80 -16.42
N GLY A 29 15.15 5.47 -17.19
CA GLY A 29 14.75 4.08 -17.44
C GLY A 29 13.67 3.53 -16.49
N SER A 30 13.13 4.35 -15.58
CA SER A 30 11.99 3.91 -14.73
C SER A 30 10.69 3.72 -15.52
N VAL A 31 10.60 4.29 -16.72
CA VAL A 31 9.55 4.05 -17.72
C VAL A 31 10.24 3.78 -19.05
N LEU A 32 9.84 2.70 -19.73
CA LEU A 32 10.36 2.28 -21.04
C LEU A 32 9.25 2.46 -22.10
N PRO A 33 9.18 3.60 -22.81
CA PRO A 33 8.12 3.88 -23.78
C PRO A 33 8.05 2.88 -24.93
N GLU A 34 9.19 2.34 -25.34
CA GLU A 34 9.33 1.31 -26.37
C GLU A 34 8.80 -0.07 -25.94
N GLU A 35 8.62 -0.29 -24.65
CA GLU A 35 8.07 -1.52 -24.07
C GLU A 35 6.65 -1.29 -23.52
N ASP A 36 5.77 -0.69 -24.32
CA ASP A 36 4.38 -0.37 -23.92
C ASP A 36 4.31 0.40 -22.59
N PHE A 37 5.23 1.36 -22.41
CA PHE A 37 5.38 2.13 -21.18
C PHE A 37 5.61 1.29 -19.93
N SER A 38 6.26 0.13 -20.05
CA SER A 38 6.68 -0.71 -18.92
C SER A 38 7.38 0.13 -17.85
N MET A 39 6.99 -0.07 -16.58
CA MET A 39 7.47 0.73 -15.45
C MET A 39 8.17 -0.12 -14.40
N THR A 40 9.29 0.39 -13.91
CA THR A 40 9.94 -0.17 -12.72
C THR A 40 9.41 0.53 -11.47
N TRP A 41 8.97 -0.26 -10.48
CA TRP A 41 8.44 0.24 -9.22
C TRP A 41 9.32 -0.18 -8.05
N GLU A 42 9.65 0.76 -7.18
CA GLU A 42 10.39 0.47 -5.95
C GLU A 42 9.53 0.74 -4.72
N VAL A 43 9.64 -0.14 -3.71
CA VAL A 43 9.04 0.09 -2.40
C VAL A 43 9.85 1.16 -1.68
N GLY A 44 9.19 2.24 -1.29
CA GLY A 44 9.82 3.30 -0.50
C GLY A 44 10.24 2.79 0.87
N ASP A 45 11.41 3.23 1.36
CA ASP A 45 11.95 2.75 2.65
C ASP A 45 11.01 3.00 3.82
N ARG A 46 10.31 4.15 3.81
CA ARG A 46 9.32 4.50 4.82
C ARG A 46 8.07 3.62 4.81
N ALA A 47 7.82 2.88 3.73
CA ALA A 47 6.64 2.03 3.55
C ALA A 47 6.91 0.55 3.84
N ARG A 48 8.18 0.10 3.86
CA ARG A 48 8.52 -1.33 4.02
C ARG A 48 7.92 -1.94 5.29
N LYS A 49 8.00 -1.24 6.41
CA LYS A 49 7.45 -1.69 7.70
C LYS A 49 5.92 -1.83 7.64
N GLN A 50 5.25 -0.82 7.10
CA GLN A 50 3.79 -0.74 7.00
C GLN A 50 3.28 -1.83 6.06
N ILE A 51 3.93 -2.04 4.92
CA ILE A 51 3.61 -3.14 4.00
C ILE A 51 3.76 -4.48 4.71
N ALA A 52 4.87 -4.70 5.43
CA ALA A 52 5.07 -5.95 6.15
C ALA A 52 3.93 -6.20 7.17
N GLU A 53 3.57 -5.19 7.96
CA GLU A 53 2.47 -5.28 8.93
C GLU A 53 1.11 -5.50 8.26
N ILE A 54 0.82 -4.83 7.14
CA ILE A 54 -0.41 -4.99 6.36
C ILE A 54 -0.48 -6.40 5.77
N VAL A 55 0.61 -6.91 5.19
CA VAL A 55 0.67 -8.27 4.62
C VAL A 55 0.45 -9.33 5.71
N GLN A 56 1.05 -9.15 6.90
CA GLN A 56 0.85 -10.08 8.02
C GLN A 56 -0.59 -10.06 8.55
N ALA A 57 -1.24 -8.89 8.57
CA ALA A 57 -2.64 -8.78 8.94
C ALA A 57 -3.57 -9.39 7.88
N ALA A 58 -3.33 -9.08 6.61
CA ALA A 58 -4.15 -9.55 5.49
C ALA A 58 -4.16 -11.08 5.37
N LYS A 59 -3.03 -11.74 5.66
CA LYS A 59 -2.95 -13.22 5.71
C LYS A 59 -3.87 -13.87 6.74
N LYS A 60 -4.34 -13.12 7.74
CA LYS A 60 -5.21 -13.59 8.83
C LYS A 60 -6.66 -13.10 8.69
N ALA A 61 -6.95 -12.31 7.66
CA ALA A 61 -8.26 -11.72 7.44
C ALA A 61 -9.02 -12.48 6.35
N ASP A 62 -10.33 -12.63 6.52
CA ASP A 62 -11.20 -13.22 5.49
C ASP A 62 -11.40 -12.29 4.30
N THR A 63 -11.20 -10.97 4.48
CA THR A 63 -11.43 -9.96 3.45
C THR A 63 -10.47 -8.78 3.60
N LEU A 64 -9.94 -8.31 2.46
CA LEU A 64 -9.15 -7.09 2.36
C LEU A 64 -10.00 -5.97 1.73
N ILE A 65 -10.18 -4.88 2.45
CA ILE A 65 -10.88 -3.68 1.97
C ILE A 65 -9.86 -2.57 1.73
N LEU A 66 -9.86 -2.00 0.53
CA LEU A 66 -9.04 -0.84 0.18
C LEU A 66 -9.91 0.43 0.31
N ALA A 67 -9.64 1.23 1.34
CA ALA A 67 -10.37 2.45 1.65
C ALA A 67 -9.48 3.68 1.44
N THR A 68 -8.99 3.86 0.21
CA THR A 68 -8.25 5.06 -0.22
C THR A 68 -9.23 6.19 -0.55
N ASP A 69 -8.72 7.41 -0.71
CA ASP A 69 -9.50 8.52 -1.24
C ASP A 69 -10.05 8.18 -2.66
N PRO A 70 -11.23 8.71 -3.04
CA PRO A 70 -11.91 8.40 -4.31
C PRO A 70 -11.26 9.04 -5.54
#